data_AF-A0A7M2J1B1-F1
#
_entry.id   AF-A0A7M2J1B1-F1
#
_cell.length_a   1.000
_cell.length_b   1.000
_cell.length_c   1.000
_cell.angle_alpha   90.00
_cell.angle_beta   90.00
_cell.angle_gamma   90.00
#
_symmetry.space_group_name_H-M   'P 1'
#
loop_
_entity.id
_entity.type
_entity.pdbx_description
1 polymer ?
#
loop_
_entity_poly.entity_id
_entity_poly.type
_entity_poly.pdbx_seq_one_letter_code
_entity_poly.pdbx_strand_id
1 'polypeptide(L)'
;MAKIGSLKGEPELPPKNASPDMIRSIERQNEASKGLAQAGYDVEQLANSGKKGANPDLRINGELADVFSPITNSPISVLKTITGKVETQASNIVVNLADSPLTFDQIESALRSNPVEGLKKLYLMKGGEFRVIGAAK
;
A
#
# COMPACT_ATOMS: atom_id res chain seq x y z
N MET A 1 -11.82 -0.23 -24.75
CA MET A 1 -11.74 -1.19 -23.62
C MET A 1 -10.88 -0.55 -22.55
N ALA A 2 -11.32 -0.53 -21.28
CA ALA A 2 -10.46 -0.08 -20.19
C ALA A 2 -9.21 -0.98 -20.16
N LYS A 3 -8.02 -0.40 -20.09
CA LYS A 3 -6.78 -1.15 -20.04
C LYS A 3 -6.74 -1.90 -18.70
N ILE A 4 -6.93 -3.22 -18.73
CA ILE A 4 -6.67 -4.07 -17.56
C ILE A 4 -5.15 -4.15 -17.41
N GLY A 5 -4.67 -3.99 -16.18
CA GLY A 5 -3.25 -4.10 -15.85
C GLY A 5 -2.78 -5.55 -15.87
N SER A 6 -1.58 -5.80 -15.35
CA SER A 6 -1.08 -7.16 -15.16
C SER A 6 -0.79 -7.43 -13.69
N LEU A 7 -0.95 -8.69 -13.26
CA LEU A 7 -0.55 -9.16 -11.94
C LEU A 7 0.42 -10.33 -12.12
N LYS A 8 1.64 -10.19 -11.59
CA LYS A 8 2.71 -11.19 -11.64
C LYS A 8 3.26 -11.44 -10.24
N GLY A 9 4.09 -12.47 -10.10
CA GLY A 9 4.63 -12.90 -8.81
C GLY A 9 3.65 -13.81 -8.07
N GLU A 10 4.16 -14.49 -7.06
CA GLU A 10 3.33 -15.32 -6.19
C GLU A 10 2.71 -14.47 -5.08
N PRO A 11 1.43 -14.70 -4.72
CA PRO A 11 0.84 -14.05 -3.57
C PRO A 11 1.57 -14.46 -2.30
N GLU A 12 1.71 -13.50 -1.38
CA GLU A 12 2.33 -13.81 -0.10
C GLU A 12 1.41 -14.73 0.71
N LEU A 13 1.99 -15.78 1.29
CA LEU A 13 1.28 -16.75 2.10
C LEU A 13 1.65 -16.53 3.57
N PRO A 14 0.66 -16.48 4.48
CA PRO A 14 0.95 -16.40 5.91
C PRO A 14 1.82 -17.59 6.37
N PRO A 15 2.85 -17.36 7.20
CA PRO A 15 3.60 -18.46 7.80
C PRO A 15 2.68 -19.31 8.69
N LYS A 16 3.04 -20.59 8.91
CA LYS A 16 2.20 -21.56 9.65
C LYS A 16 1.74 -21.08 11.04
N ASN A 17 2.54 -20.26 11.71
CA ASN A 17 2.26 -19.73 13.04
C ASN A 17 1.96 -18.22 13.03
N ALA A 18 1.48 -17.69 11.91
CA ALA A 18 1.12 -16.28 11.78
C ALA A 18 0.04 -15.89 12.80
N SER A 19 0.18 -14.72 13.41
CA SER A 19 -0.89 -14.15 14.22
C SER A 19 -2.08 -13.75 13.34
N PRO A 20 -3.30 -13.61 13.91
CA PRO A 20 -4.46 -13.12 13.16
C PRO A 20 -4.20 -11.77 12.46
N ASP A 21 -3.49 -10.86 13.12
CA ASP A 21 -3.13 -9.56 12.54
C ASP A 21 -2.19 -9.69 11.33
N MET A 22 -1.24 -10.64 11.38
CA MET A 22 -0.32 -10.91 10.27
C MET A 22 -1.07 -11.54 9.10
N ILE A 23 -1.95 -12.51 9.36
CA ILE A 23 -2.80 -13.12 8.33
C ILE A 23 -3.61 -12.05 7.62
N ARG A 24 -4.32 -11.20 8.39
CA ARG A 24 -5.09 -10.08 7.86
C ARG A 24 -4.22 -9.14 7.01
N SER A 25 -3.03 -8.76 7.50
CA SER A 25 -2.14 -7.87 6.76
C SER A 25 -1.75 -8.44 5.39
N ILE A 26 -1.39 -9.73 5.35
CA ILE A 26 -1.02 -10.44 4.12
C ILE A 26 -2.21 -10.56 3.17
N GLU A 27 -3.40 -10.85 3.69
CA GLU A 27 -4.64 -10.88 2.89
C GLU A 27 -4.92 -9.51 2.25
N ARG A 28 -4.79 -8.41 3.00
CA ARG A 28 -4.99 -7.05 2.48
C ARG A 28 -3.92 -6.61 1.50
N GLN A 29 -2.68 -7.09 1.65
CA GLN A 29 -1.61 -6.90 0.67
C GLN A 29 -1.94 -7.61 -0.66
N ASN A 30 -2.38 -8.86 -0.59
CA ASN A 30 -2.81 -9.62 -1.76
C ASN A 30 -4.04 -8.98 -2.42
N GLU A 31 -5.00 -8.51 -1.64
CA GLU A 31 -6.15 -7.75 -2.13
C GLU A 31 -5.72 -6.46 -2.85
N ALA A 32 -4.78 -5.72 -2.26
CA ALA A 32 -4.26 -4.50 -2.85
C ALA A 32 -3.62 -4.74 -4.21
N SER A 33 -2.81 -5.80 -4.33
CA SER A 33 -2.18 -6.17 -5.60
C SER A 33 -3.20 -6.46 -6.71
N LYS A 34 -4.29 -7.15 -6.38
CA LYS A 34 -5.38 -7.46 -7.32
C LYS A 34 -6.16 -6.21 -7.70
N GLY A 35 -6.51 -5.37 -6.72
CA GLY A 35 -7.23 -4.12 -6.96
C GLY A 35 -6.44 -3.16 -7.86
N LEU A 36 -5.13 -3.04 -7.64
CA LEU A 36 -4.22 -2.27 -8.49
C LEU A 36 -4.18 -2.81 -9.93
N ALA A 37 -4.05 -4.12 -10.12
CA ALA A 37 -4.04 -4.71 -11.46
C ALA A 37 -5.38 -4.48 -12.20
N GLN A 38 -6.50 -4.61 -11.49
CA GLN A 38 -7.84 -4.31 -12.01
C GLN A 38 -8.01 -2.83 -12.39
N ALA A 39 -7.37 -1.93 -11.64
CA ALA A 39 -7.35 -0.49 -11.92
C ALA A 39 -6.42 -0.09 -13.09
N GLY A 40 -5.74 -1.05 -13.73
CA GLY A 40 -4.95 -0.80 -14.95
C GLY A 40 -3.44 -0.71 -14.75
N TYR A 41 -2.94 -1.01 -13.54
CA TYR A 41 -1.50 -0.97 -13.23
C TYR A 41 -0.81 -2.31 -13.50
N ASP A 42 0.46 -2.27 -13.91
CA ASP A 42 1.31 -3.46 -13.98
C ASP A 42 1.90 -3.72 -12.59
N VAL A 43 1.42 -4.77 -11.93
CA VAL A 43 1.77 -5.11 -10.55
C VAL A 43 2.54 -6.42 -10.53
N GLU A 44 3.65 -6.41 -9.80
CA GLU A 44 4.39 -7.62 -9.44
C GLU A 44 4.40 -7.75 -7.92
N GLN A 45 3.97 -8.89 -7.40
CA GLN A 45 4.04 -9.25 -5.99
C GLN A 45 5.46 -9.70 -5.66
N LEU A 46 6.03 -9.08 -4.63
CA LEU A 46 7.36 -9.37 -4.15
C LEU A 46 7.23 -10.16 -2.84
N ALA A 47 7.16 -11.49 -2.97
CA ALA A 47 7.09 -12.36 -1.81
C ALA A 47 8.25 -12.07 -0.85
N ASN A 48 7.95 -12.00 0.45
CA ASN A 48 8.94 -11.70 1.46
C ASN A 48 10.10 -12.70 1.40
N SER A 49 11.29 -12.18 1.12
CA SER A 49 12.48 -13.00 0.90
C SER A 49 13.19 -13.40 2.19
N GLY A 50 12.72 -12.94 3.36
CA GLY A 50 13.33 -13.17 4.67
C GLY A 50 14.71 -12.51 4.84
N LYS A 51 15.14 -11.69 3.88
CA LYS A 51 16.43 -10.99 3.91
C LYS A 51 16.38 -9.81 4.86
N LYS A 52 17.52 -9.51 5.51
CA LYS A 52 17.68 -8.28 6.28
C LYS A 52 17.74 -7.08 5.35
N GLY A 53 16.93 -6.05 5.62
CA GLY A 53 16.90 -4.79 4.87
C GLY A 53 15.48 -4.42 4.45
N ALA A 54 15.38 -3.46 3.53
CA ALA A 54 14.10 -3.09 2.92
C ALA A 54 13.50 -4.28 2.16
N ASN A 55 12.24 -4.61 2.46
CA ASN A 55 11.50 -5.68 1.79
C ASN A 55 10.16 -5.12 1.30
N PRO A 56 10.15 -4.39 0.17
CA PRO A 56 8.92 -3.86 -0.40
C PRO A 56 8.00 -5.00 -0.84
N ASP A 57 6.71 -4.78 -0.67
CA ASP A 57 5.68 -5.79 -0.93
C ASP A 57 5.37 -5.95 -2.41
N LEU A 58 5.47 -4.86 -3.18
CA LEU A 58 5.03 -4.78 -4.57
C LEU A 58 6.03 -4.02 -5.44
N ARG A 59 5.92 -4.25 -6.76
CA ARG A 59 6.43 -3.35 -7.79
C ARG A 59 5.28 -2.93 -8.69
N ILE A 60 5.00 -1.63 -8.76
CA ILE A 60 3.89 -1.04 -9.52
C ILE A 60 4.46 -0.22 -10.67
N ASN A 61 4.16 -0.60 -11.91
CA ASN A 61 4.71 0.00 -13.14
C ASN A 61 6.25 0.10 -13.11
N GLY A 62 6.92 -0.90 -12.53
CA GLY A 62 8.37 -0.94 -12.41
C GLY A 62 8.96 -0.29 -11.15
N GLU A 63 8.16 0.43 -10.35
CA GLU A 63 8.62 1.11 -9.12
C GLU A 63 8.25 0.33 -7.86
N LEU A 64 9.17 0.23 -6.90
CA LEU A 64 8.93 -0.45 -5.62
C LEU A 64 7.88 0.28 -4.80
N ALA A 65 6.99 -0.48 -4.16
CA ALA A 65 5.96 0.01 -3.27
C ALA A 65 5.75 -0.92 -2.07
N ASP A 66 5.34 -0.34 -0.96
CA ASP A 66 4.99 -1.04 0.28
C ASP A 66 3.47 -0.88 0.54
N VAL A 67 2.81 -1.93 1.02
CA VAL A 67 1.37 -1.93 1.33
C VAL A 67 1.15 -1.75 2.82
N PHE A 68 0.19 -0.89 3.16
CA PHE A 68 -0.23 -0.65 4.52
C PHE A 68 -1.76 -0.70 4.63
N SER A 69 -2.27 -1.46 5.59
CA SER A 69 -3.71 -1.66 5.79
C SER A 69 -4.13 -1.26 7.21
N PRO A 70 -4.36 0.04 7.47
CA PRO A 70 -4.69 0.55 8.80
C PRO A 70 -6.07 0.07 9.28
N ILE A 71 -6.19 -0.12 10.59
CA ILE A 71 -7.48 -0.27 11.31
C ILE A 71 -7.86 1.05 12.01
N THR A 72 -6.89 1.93 12.24
CA THR A 72 -7.09 3.19 12.98
C THR A 72 -8.05 4.14 12.28
N ASN A 73 -8.71 5.00 13.08
CA ASN A 73 -9.53 6.11 12.64
C ASN A 73 -8.78 7.47 12.65
N SER A 74 -7.46 7.46 12.85
CA SER A 74 -6.63 8.66 12.94
C SER A 74 -5.82 8.88 11.66
N PRO A 75 -6.09 9.94 10.87
CA PRO A 75 -5.30 10.27 9.68
C PRO A 75 -3.84 10.56 10.02
N ILE A 76 -3.56 11.19 11.16
CA ILE A 76 -2.21 11.50 11.61
C ILE A 76 -1.42 10.23 11.93
N SER A 77 -2.06 9.23 12.54
CA SER A 77 -1.42 7.94 12.80
C SER A 77 -1.06 7.23 11.48
N VAL A 78 -1.96 7.30 10.49
CA VAL A 78 -1.68 6.78 9.13
C VAL A 78 -0.46 7.48 8.53
N LEU A 79 -0.40 8.82 8.58
CA LEU A 79 0.77 9.55 8.05
C LEU A 79 2.07 9.19 8.74
N LYS A 80 2.07 9.05 10.07
CA LYS A 80 3.28 8.62 10.81
C LYS A 80 3.78 7.26 10.34
N THR A 81 2.87 6.32 10.08
CA THR A 81 3.25 5.01 9.53
C THR A 81 3.77 5.11 8.10
N ILE A 82 3.16 5.95 7.27
CA ILE A 82 3.64 6.23 5.90
C ILE A 82 5.06 6.80 5.95
N THR A 83 5.33 7.79 6.80
CA THR A 83 6.67 8.37 6.99
C THR A 83 7.71 7.31 7.33
N GLY A 84 7.45 6.48 8.35
CA GLY A 84 8.40 5.42 8.73
C GLY A 84 8.64 4.39 7.63
N LYS A 85 7.63 4.06 6.82
CA LYS A 85 7.78 3.16 5.66
C LYS A 85 8.55 3.83 4.52
N VAL A 86 8.35 5.12 4.28
CA VAL A 86 9.10 5.87 3.26
C VAL A 86 10.58 5.95 3.62
N GLU A 87 10.91 6.19 4.89
CA GLU A 87 12.28 6.28 5.37
C GLU A 87 13.04 4.96 5.29
N THR A 88 12.35 3.82 5.43
CA THR A 88 13.01 2.51 5.61
C THR A 88 12.75 1.48 4.53
N GLN A 89 11.66 1.60 3.76
CA GLN A 89 11.19 0.55 2.85
C GLN A 89 11.07 1.05 1.39
N ALA A 90 10.16 1.99 1.13
CA ALA A 90 9.83 2.40 -0.25
C ALA A 90 9.23 3.81 -0.32
N SER A 91 9.61 4.56 -1.36
CA SER A 91 9.06 5.89 -1.63
C SER A 91 7.64 5.88 -2.20
N ASN A 92 7.09 4.74 -2.61
CA ASN A 92 5.70 4.61 -3.03
C ASN A 92 4.94 3.76 -2.02
N ILE A 93 3.78 4.23 -1.59
CA ILE A 93 2.99 3.54 -0.57
C ILE A 93 1.58 3.28 -1.09
N VAL A 94 1.08 2.09 -0.83
CA VAL A 94 -0.32 1.72 -1.05
C VAL A 94 -1.02 1.66 0.31
N VAL A 95 -2.09 2.42 0.48
CA VAL A 95 -2.91 2.40 1.69
C VAL A 95 -4.26 1.75 1.37
N ASN A 96 -4.45 0.53 1.88
CA ASN A 96 -5.73 -0.17 1.81
C ASN A 96 -6.57 0.16 3.04
N LEU A 97 -7.60 1.01 2.86
CA LEU A 97 -8.49 1.46 3.92
C LEU A 97 -9.65 0.49 4.18
N ALA A 98 -9.61 -0.76 3.69
CA ALA A 98 -10.67 -1.75 3.88
C ALA A 98 -11.09 -1.94 5.34
N ASP A 99 -10.12 -1.89 6.27
CA ASP A 99 -10.36 -2.07 7.71
C ASP A 99 -10.42 -0.76 8.50
N SER A 100 -10.32 0.39 7.82
CA SER A 100 -10.32 1.71 8.45
C SER A 100 -11.62 2.45 8.16
N PRO A 101 -12.19 3.19 9.14
CA PRO A 101 -13.33 4.07 8.87
C PRO A 101 -12.95 5.31 8.03
N LEU A 102 -11.65 5.58 7.85
CA LEU A 102 -11.18 6.78 7.16
C LEU A 102 -11.58 6.83 5.69
N THR A 103 -11.80 8.05 5.18
CA THR A 103 -12.06 8.32 3.76
C THR A 103 -10.79 8.79 3.05
N PHE A 104 -10.79 8.76 1.70
CA PHE A 104 -9.68 9.29 0.92
C PHE A 104 -9.43 10.78 1.20
N ASP A 105 -10.49 11.57 1.33
CA ASP A 105 -10.38 13.01 1.56
C ASP A 105 -9.75 13.32 2.93
N GLN A 106 -10.01 12.49 3.95
CA GLN A 106 -9.35 12.63 5.26
C GLN A 106 -7.85 12.36 5.18
N ILE A 107 -7.42 11.35 4.42
CA ILE A 107 -6.00 11.06 4.21
C ILE A 107 -5.34 12.16 3.38
N GLU A 108 -6.00 12.59 2.29
CA GLU A 108 -5.50 13.64 1.41
C GLU A 108 -5.37 14.98 2.14
N SER A 109 -6.37 15.37 2.93
CA SER A 109 -6.31 16.59 3.75
C SER A 109 -5.17 16.51 4.76
N ALA A 110 -4.98 15.36 5.41
CA ALA A 110 -3.88 15.18 6.34
C ALA A 110 -2.53 15.32 5.64
N LEU A 111 -2.35 14.68 4.48
CA LEU A 111 -1.11 14.72 3.70
C LEU A 111 -0.81 16.14 3.20
N ARG A 112 -1.84 16.91 2.82
CA ARG A 112 -1.69 18.32 2.43
C ARG A 112 -1.23 19.19 3.60
N SER A 113 -1.76 18.95 4.79
CA SER A 113 -1.37 19.69 5.99
C SER A 113 0.00 19.26 6.53
N ASN A 114 0.38 17.99 6.34
CA ASN A 114 1.64 17.42 6.80
C ASN A 114 2.25 16.58 5.68
N PRO A 115 2.96 17.21 4.72
CA PRO A 115 3.64 16.48 3.65
C PRO A 115 4.64 15.47 4.21
N VAL A 116 4.74 14.31 3.55
CA VAL A 116 5.72 13.27 3.91
C VAL A 116 6.92 13.41 2.99
N GLU A 117 8.06 13.81 3.53
CA GLU A 117 9.30 13.90 2.79
C GLU A 117 9.70 12.54 2.21
N GLY A 118 10.14 12.52 0.94
CA GLY A 118 10.55 11.30 0.25
C GLY A 118 9.41 10.43 -0.29
N LEU A 119 8.15 10.72 0.05
CA LEU A 119 6.99 10.08 -0.58
C LEU A 119 6.89 10.56 -2.03
N LYS A 120 6.75 9.63 -2.97
CA LYS A 120 6.58 9.91 -4.40
C LYS A 120 5.12 9.76 -4.82
N LYS A 121 4.52 8.61 -4.51
CA LYS A 121 3.13 8.29 -4.84
C LYS A 121 2.45 7.62 -3.67
N LEU A 122 1.24 8.09 -3.38
CA LEU A 122 0.32 7.45 -2.45
C LEU A 122 -0.87 6.89 -3.23
N TYR A 123 -0.99 5.56 -3.25
CA TYR A 123 -2.11 4.85 -3.83
C TYR A 123 -3.12 4.58 -2.71
N LEU A 124 -4.32 5.13 -2.81
CA LEU A 124 -5.39 4.91 -1.85
C LEU A 124 -6.42 3.96 -2.45
N MET A 125 -6.88 3.01 -1.65
CA MET A 125 -7.96 2.11 -2.06
C MET A 125 -8.93 1.78 -0.92
N LYS A 126 -10.20 1.63 -1.28
CA LYS A 126 -11.28 1.28 -0.36
C LYS A 126 -12.50 0.81 -1.14
N GLY A 127 -13.07 -0.35 -0.80
CA GLY A 127 -14.36 -0.78 -1.37
C GLY A 127 -14.40 -0.86 -2.91
N GLY A 128 -13.28 -1.17 -3.55
CA GLY A 128 -13.13 -1.18 -5.02
C GLY A 128 -12.86 0.19 -5.66
N GLU A 129 -12.92 1.27 -4.89
CA GLU A 129 -12.48 2.60 -5.33
C GLU A 129 -10.97 2.76 -5.20
N PHE A 130 -10.41 3.61 -6.07
CA PHE A 130 -8.99 3.85 -6.17
C PHE A 130 -8.68 5.32 -6.44
N ARG A 131 -7.65 5.86 -5.78
CA ARG A 131 -7.14 7.22 -6.01
C ARG A 131 -5.62 7.23 -5.93
N VAL A 132 -4.97 8.02 -6.78
CA VAL A 132 -3.51 8.25 -6.69
C VAL A 132 -3.24 9.71 -6.38
N ILE A 133 -2.43 9.94 -5.37
CA ILE A 133 -1.93 11.25 -5.01
C ILE A 133 -0.43 11.27 -5.31
N GLY A 134 -0.02 12.16 -6.21
CA GLY A 134 1.39 12.51 -6.35
C GLY A 134 1.79 13.40 -5.18
N ALA A 135 2.77 12.97 -4.39
CA ALA A 135 3.36 13.85 -3.39
C ALA A 135 4.32 14.80 -4.13
N ALA A 136 3.95 16.08 -4.19
CA ALA A 136 4.81 17.10 -4.78
C ALA A 136 6.09 17.24 -3.93
N LYS A 137 7.22 17.41 -4.62
CA LYS A 137 8.57 17.60 -4.05
C LYS A 137 8.62 18.62 -2.93
#